data_AF-A0A1V5MT27-F1
#
_entry.id   AF-A0A1V5MT27-F1
#
_cell.length_a   1.000
_cell.length_b   1.000
_cell.length_c   1.000
_cell.angle_alpha   90.00
_cell.angle_beta   90.00
_cell.angle_gamma   90.00
#
_symmetry.space_group_name_H-M   'P 1'
#
loop_
_entity.id
_entity.type
_entity.pdbx_description
1 polymer ?
#
loop_
_entity_poly.entity_id
_entity_poly.type
_entity_poly.pdbx_seq_one_letter_code
_entity_poly.pdbx_strand_id
1 'polypeptide(L)'
;MRGPQLFCLNPDRQENFPPDFMRRMAIDPASLQLGEPDSSIRPQGLTCRAKFWNPNNYWPSAPADMQLTLTEYADPGCQQTYFLLINPQVDMLVEDELCERMP
;
A
#
# COMPACT_ATOMS: atom_id res chain seq x y z
N MET A 1 -13.94 -11.33 8.90
CA MET A 1 -12.55 -11.65 9.29
C MET A 1 -12.34 -11.22 10.73
N ARG A 2 -11.71 -12.06 11.56
CA ARG A 2 -11.21 -11.67 12.89
C ARG A 2 -9.69 -11.77 12.84
N GLY A 3 -8.99 -10.72 13.24
CA GLY A 3 -7.52 -10.63 13.14
C GLY A 3 -7.04 -9.41 12.33
N PRO A 4 -5.72 -9.25 12.16
CA PRO A 4 -5.13 -8.17 11.39
C PRO A 4 -5.75 -8.07 9.99
N GLN A 5 -6.02 -6.83 9.54
CA GLN A 5 -6.50 -6.57 8.20
C GLN A 5 -5.31 -6.26 7.30
N LEU A 6 -5.20 -7.00 6.20
CA LEU A 6 -4.19 -6.76 5.16
C LEU A 6 -4.81 -5.89 4.07
N PHE A 7 -4.10 -4.83 3.71
CA PHE A 7 -4.43 -3.95 2.59
C PHE A 7 -3.48 -4.19 1.43
N CYS A 8 -4.00 -4.15 0.21
CA CYS A 8 -3.33 -4.56 -1.01
C CYS A 8 -3.69 -3.60 -2.16
N LEU A 9 -2.82 -3.50 -3.15
CA LEU A 9 -3.07 -2.75 -4.36
C LEU A 9 -3.78 -3.63 -5.40
N ASN A 10 -4.95 -3.19 -5.83
CA ASN A 10 -5.60 -3.63 -7.05
C ASN A 10 -5.36 -2.56 -8.15
N PRO A 11 -4.59 -2.86 -9.21
CA PRO A 11 -4.28 -1.87 -10.26
C PRO A 11 -5.51 -1.43 -11.05
N ASP A 12 -6.54 -2.28 -11.19
CA ASP A 12 -7.77 -1.96 -11.93
C ASP A 12 -8.63 -0.90 -11.22
N ARG A 13 -8.34 -0.62 -9.94
CA ARG A 13 -9.01 0.40 -9.12
C ARG A 13 -8.25 1.72 -9.06
N GLN A 14 -7.13 1.84 -9.78
CA GLN A 14 -6.31 3.04 -9.77
C GLN A 14 -6.51 3.79 -11.08
N GLU A 15 -6.64 5.11 -10.99
CA GLU A 15 -6.71 5.95 -12.18
C GLU A 15 -5.34 6.04 -12.85
N ASN A 16 -5.27 5.69 -14.14
CA ASN A 16 -4.06 5.83 -14.98
C ASN A 16 -2.79 5.18 -14.40
N PHE A 17 -2.92 4.06 -13.68
CA PHE A 17 -1.78 3.40 -13.04
C PHE A 17 -0.89 2.64 -14.04
N PRO A 18 0.39 2.99 -14.18
CA PRO A 18 1.30 2.29 -15.09
C PRO A 18 1.65 0.89 -14.53
N PRO A 19 1.36 -0.21 -15.25
CA PRO A 19 1.64 -1.55 -14.75
C PRO A 19 3.12 -1.81 -14.44
N ASP A 20 4.04 -1.10 -15.12
CA ASP A 20 5.47 -1.19 -14.88
C ASP A 20 5.88 -0.59 -13.53
N PHE A 21 5.05 0.25 -12.89
CA PHE A 21 5.35 0.82 -11.57
C PHE A 21 5.14 -0.19 -10.44
N MET A 22 4.39 -1.26 -10.71
CA MET A 22 4.23 -2.38 -9.79
C MET A 22 5.59 -2.83 -9.26
N ARG A 23 5.65 -3.09 -7.95
CA ARG A 23 6.84 -3.59 -7.22
C ARG A 23 8.04 -2.64 -7.19
N ARG A 24 8.00 -1.49 -7.87
CA ARG A 24 9.10 -0.49 -7.88
C ARG A 24 8.79 0.77 -7.09
N MET A 25 7.52 1.03 -6.81
CA MET A 25 7.10 2.19 -6.02
C MET A 25 7.35 1.97 -4.53
N ALA A 26 7.69 3.06 -3.85
CA ALA A 26 7.87 3.08 -2.41
C ALA A 26 6.73 3.84 -1.73
N ILE A 27 6.27 3.35 -0.59
CA ILE A 27 5.17 3.96 0.18
C ILE A 27 5.70 5.02 1.13
N ASP A 28 4.99 6.15 1.25
CA ASP A 28 5.15 7.11 2.35
C ASP A 28 4.28 6.64 3.54
N PRO A 29 4.86 6.02 4.57
CA PRO A 29 4.08 5.45 5.66
C PRO A 29 3.33 6.53 6.45
N ALA A 30 3.84 7.77 6.51
CA ALA A 30 3.21 8.87 7.23
C ALA A 30 1.91 9.36 6.56
N SER A 31 1.68 8.96 5.31
CA SER A 31 0.50 9.35 4.53
C SER A 31 -0.69 8.39 4.66
N LEU A 32 -0.53 7.28 5.39
CA LEU A 32 -1.58 6.27 5.58
C LEU A 32 -2.81 6.89 6.24
N GLN A 33 -3.94 6.77 5.57
CA GLN A 33 -5.23 7.26 6.06
C GLN A 33 -6.36 6.32 5.63
N LEU A 34 -7.40 6.18 6.46
CA LEU A 34 -8.60 5.47 6.05
C LEU A 34 -9.22 6.18 4.84
N GLY A 35 -9.60 5.40 3.84
CA GLY A 35 -10.35 5.87 2.68
C GLY A 35 -11.85 5.70 2.87
N GLU A 36 -12.60 5.94 1.79
CA GLU A 36 -14.04 5.71 1.78
C GLU A 36 -14.34 4.21 1.85
N PRO A 37 -15.38 3.78 2.59
CA PRO A 37 -15.80 2.38 2.60
C PRO A 37 -16.17 1.88 1.19
N ASP A 38 -15.84 0.63 0.89
CA ASP A 38 -16.18 0.00 -0.39
C ASP A 38 -16.80 -1.39 -0.16
N SER A 39 -18.12 -1.45 -0.30
CA SER A 39 -18.88 -2.68 -0.12
C SER A 39 -18.79 -3.66 -1.30
N SER A 40 -18.16 -3.28 -2.41
CA SER A 40 -17.89 -4.18 -3.53
C SER A 40 -16.79 -5.20 -3.21
N ILE A 41 -15.91 -4.90 -2.25
CA ILE A 41 -14.86 -5.81 -1.76
C ILE A 41 -15.47 -6.89 -0.85
N ARG A 42 -16.21 -6.43 0.17
CA ARG A 42 -16.98 -7.25 1.11
C ARG A 42 -17.99 -6.36 1.84
N PRO A 43 -19.00 -6.91 2.53
CA PRO A 43 -19.87 -6.11 3.40
C PRO A 43 -19.05 -5.26 4.37
N GLN A 44 -19.28 -3.93 4.34
CA GLN A 44 -18.54 -2.95 5.13
C GLN A 44 -17.03 -2.98 4.88
N GLY A 45 -16.63 -3.21 3.62
CA GLY A 45 -15.22 -3.22 3.23
C GLY A 45 -14.54 -1.88 3.47
N LEU A 46 -13.28 -1.96 3.88
CA LEU A 46 -12.44 -0.79 4.15
C LEU A 46 -11.49 -0.52 2.97
N THR A 47 -11.13 0.74 2.80
CA THR A 47 -10.02 1.14 1.94
C THR A 47 -9.02 1.97 2.73
N CYS A 48 -7.79 2.01 2.25
CA CYS A 48 -6.70 2.81 2.81
C CYS A 48 -6.10 3.64 1.68
N ARG A 49 -6.01 4.96 1.87
CA ARG A 49 -5.30 5.83 0.93
C ARG A 49 -3.88 6.02 1.44
N ALA A 50 -2.92 6.01 0.51
CA ALA A 50 -1.53 6.32 0.81
C ALA A 50 -0.88 7.01 -0.39
N LYS A 51 0.17 7.78 -0.10
CA LYS A 51 1.06 8.35 -1.09
C LYS A 51 2.24 7.43 -1.36
N PHE A 52 2.70 7.46 -2.59
CA PHE A 52 3.82 6.67 -3.08
C PHE A 52 4.76 7.55 -3.89
N TRP A 53 6.06 7.26 -3.81
CA TRP A 53 7.05 7.84 -4.71
C TRP A 53 7.00 7.16 -6.07
N ASN A 54 6.91 7.98 -7.11
CA ASN A 54 7.04 7.54 -8.49
C ASN A 54 8.41 6.88 -8.74
N PRO A 55 8.48 5.64 -9.26
CA PRO A 55 9.73 4.95 -9.56
C PRO A 55 10.65 5.71 -10.52
N ASN A 56 10.10 6.54 -11.39
CA ASN A 56 10.85 7.31 -12.39
C ASN A 56 11.35 8.66 -11.86
N ASN A 57 10.98 9.07 -10.64
CA ASN A 57 11.34 10.35 -10.05
C ASN A 57 12.00 10.17 -8.66
N TYR A 58 13.12 9.44 -8.64
CA TYR A 58 13.84 9.11 -7.40
C TYR A 58 14.81 10.23 -7.01
N TRP A 59 14.28 11.39 -6.62
CA TRP A 59 15.09 12.48 -6.05
C TRP A 59 14.94 12.47 -4.53
N PRO A 60 16.04 12.57 -3.75
CA PRO A 60 15.97 12.49 -2.28
C PRO A 60 15.04 13.51 -1.61
N SER A 61 14.79 14.64 -2.28
CA SER A 61 13.91 15.71 -1.80
C SER A 61 12.52 15.72 -2.46
N ALA A 62 12.23 14.81 -3.40
CA ALA A 62 10.93 14.79 -4.06
C ALA A 62 9.84 14.30 -3.10
N PRO A 63 8.67 14.94 -3.07
CA PRO A 63 7.54 14.43 -2.31
C PRO A 63 6.98 13.17 -2.97
N ALA A 64 6.33 12.31 -2.18
CA ALA A 64 5.48 11.26 -2.71
C ALA A 64 4.31 11.89 -3.47
N ASP A 65 4.23 11.64 -4.78
CA ASP A 65 3.39 12.36 -5.74
C ASP A 65 2.25 11.50 -6.31
N MET A 66 2.31 10.18 -6.12
CA MET A 66 1.24 9.27 -6.50
C MET A 66 0.31 9.03 -5.32
N GLN A 67 -1.00 9.26 -5.48
CA GLN A 67 -2.01 8.90 -4.49
C GLN A 67 -2.74 7.63 -4.95
N LEU A 68 -2.61 6.54 -4.18
CA LEU A 68 -3.23 5.26 -4.50
C LEU A 68 -4.20 4.84 -3.40
N THR A 69 -5.16 4.00 -3.77
CA THR A 69 -6.11 3.38 -2.86
C THR A 69 -5.80 1.89 -2.73
N LEU A 70 -5.47 1.46 -1.52
CA LEU A 70 -5.33 0.06 -1.14
C LEU A 70 -6.69 -0.48 -0.65
N THR A 71 -7.01 -1.70 -1.02
CA THR A 71 -8.23 -2.41 -0.64
C THR A 71 -7.90 -3.59 0.25
N GLU A 72 -8.87 -4.09 1.02
CA GLU A 72 -8.65 -5.29 1.82
C GLU A 72 -8.29 -6.49 0.95
N TYR A 73 -7.49 -7.42 1.48
CA TYR A 73 -7.03 -8.64 0.79
C TYR A 73 -8.15 -9.51 0.17
N ALA A 74 -9.40 -9.34 0.63
CA ALA A 74 -10.55 -10.01 0.03
C ALA A 74 -10.88 -9.53 -1.40
N ASP A 75 -10.32 -8.40 -1.85
CA ASP A 75 -10.48 -7.90 -3.21
C ASP A 75 -9.75 -8.84 -4.20
N PRO A 76 -10.47 -9.51 -5.12
CA PRO A 76 -9.90 -10.51 -6.01
C PRO A 76 -8.94 -9.94 -7.05
N GLY A 77 -8.93 -8.63 -7.28
CA GLY A 77 -8.00 -7.97 -8.21
C GLY A 77 -6.69 -7.53 -7.57
N CYS A 78 -6.47 -7.82 -6.28
CA CYS A 78 -5.23 -7.47 -5.60
C CYS A 78 -4.01 -8.18 -6.20
N GLN A 79 -2.95 -7.42 -6.46
CA GLN A 79 -1.70 -7.93 -7.05
C GLN A 79 -0.45 -7.61 -6.24
N GLN A 80 -0.51 -6.70 -5.25
CA GLN A 80 0.66 -6.36 -4.43
C GLN A 80 0.26 -5.99 -2.99
N THR A 81 0.91 -6.63 -2.02
CA THR A 81 0.71 -6.39 -0.58
C THR A 81 1.89 -5.66 0.05
N TYR A 82 3.10 -5.98 -0.39
CA TYR A 82 4.33 -5.42 0.15
C TYR A 82 4.85 -4.29 -0.74
N PHE A 83 5.29 -3.21 -0.12
CA PHE A 83 5.81 -2.01 -0.80
C PHE A 83 7.21 -1.69 -0.30
N LEU A 84 7.98 -1.00 -1.14
CA LEU A 84 9.31 -0.55 -0.76
C LEU A 84 9.21 0.60 0.26
N LEU A 85 10.20 0.68 1.15
CA LEU A 85 10.42 1.82 2.03
C LEU A 85 11.75 2.46 1.67
N ILE A 86 11.75 3.78 1.41
CA ILE A 86 12.97 4.51 1.07
C ILE A 86 13.90 4.59 2.29
N ASN A 87 13.33 4.89 3.46
CA ASN A 87 14.07 4.96 4.72
C ASN A 87 13.55 3.88 5.69
N PRO A 88 14.29 2.77 5.88
CA PRO A 88 13.90 1.71 6.82
C PRO A 88 14.15 2.08 8.28
N GLN A 89 14.72 3.25 8.58
CA GLN A 89 14.98 3.73 9.94
C GLN A 89 13.95 4.76 10.42
N VAL A 90 12.79 4.87 9.76
CA VAL A 90 11.76 5.83 10.20
C VAL A 90 11.08 5.33 11.48
N ASP A 91 10.96 6.22 12.48
CA ASP A 91 10.54 5.88 13.86
C ASP A 91 9.14 5.25 13.98
N MET A 92 8.32 5.38 12.94
CA MET A 92 6.95 4.84 12.91
C MET A 92 6.86 3.38 12.47
N LEU A 93 7.98 2.75 12.10
CA LEU A 93 8.01 1.33 11.75
C LEU A 93 8.00 0.48 13.01
N VAL A 94 7.29 -0.64 12.94
CA VAL A 94 7.26 -1.68 13.96
C VAL A 94 7.78 -2.98 13.36
N GLU A 95 8.36 -3.84 14.19
CA GLU A 95 8.77 -5.17 13.74
C GLU A 95 7.55 -5.96 13.28
N ASP A 96 7.69 -6.67 12.16
CA ASP A 96 6.63 -7.54 11.64
C ASP A 96 6.73 -8.90 12.31
N GLU A 97 5.77 -9.19 13.20
CA GLU A 97 5.61 -10.46 13.91
C GLU A 97 5.46 -11.67 12.96
N LEU A 98 5.09 -11.46 11.69
CA LEU A 98 5.00 -12.54 10.69
C LEU A 98 6.33 -12.86 10.02
N CYS A 99 7.35 -12.01 10.20
CA CYS A 99 8.67 -12.18 9.62
C CYS A 99 9.65 -12.89 10.55
N GLU A 100 9.20 -13.43 11.69
CA GLU A 100 10.03 -14.29 12.55
C GLU A 100 10.60 -15.45 11.73
N ARG A 101 11.94 -15.54 11.73
CA ARG A 101 12.70 -16.62 11.08
C ARG A 101 12.10 -17.96 11.50
N MET A 102 11.58 -18.72 10.52
CA MET A 102 11.44 -20.16 10.69
C MET A 102 12.81 -20.71 11.13
N PRO A 103 12.87 -21.54 12.19
CA PRO A 103 14.12 -22.04 12.75
C PRO A 103 14.96 -22.82 11.74
#